data_AF-A0A940PLS4-F1
#
_entry.id   AF-A0A940PLS4-F1
#
_cell.length_a   1.000
_cell.length_b   1.000
_cell.length_c   1.000
_cell.angle_alpha   90.00
_cell.angle_beta   90.00
_cell.angle_gamma   90.00
#
_symmetry.space_group_name_H-M   'P 1'
#
loop_
_entity.id
_entity.type
_entity.pdbx_description
1 polymer ?
#
loop_
_entity_poly.entity_id
_entity_poly.type
_entity_poly.pdbx_seq_one_letter_code
_entity_poly.pdbx_strand_id
1 'polypeptide(L)'
;MNTKATKTMTDNEAEQTRTLLQQAADDLLEGRVEGPLTGLRLIELAGVKRHRLTHDNPDINKAFQERARMLNRTKPEVDQLRTRLTEEIARNTRLSSERMELAERVKNYAAALALVLDERDQLREALNGEQNLVTIPRFR
;
A
#
# COMPACT_ATOMS: atom_id res chain seq x y z
N MET A 1 55.90 -17.67 16.28
CA MET A 1 55.01 -16.99 17.25
C MET A 1 54.61 -15.63 16.68
N ASN A 2 53.46 -15.50 16.00
CA ASN A 2 53.01 -14.19 15.52
C ASN A 2 51.48 -14.16 15.29
N THR A 3 50.70 -14.24 16.36
CA THR A 3 49.22 -14.24 16.30
C THR A 3 48.56 -13.20 17.20
N LYS A 4 49.32 -12.39 17.94
CA LYS A 4 48.76 -11.39 18.87
C LYS A 4 48.40 -10.05 18.21
N ALA A 5 49.07 -9.66 17.12
CA ALA A 5 48.89 -8.32 16.53
C ALA A 5 47.61 -8.18 15.67
N THR A 6 47.13 -9.26 15.05
CA THR A 6 45.92 -9.24 14.22
C THR A 6 44.63 -9.24 15.04
N LYS A 7 44.65 -9.82 16.24
CA LYS A 7 43.47 -9.87 17.12
C LYS A 7 43.16 -8.52 17.77
N THR A 8 44.17 -7.75 18.14
CA THR A 8 43.99 -6.44 18.78
C THR A 8 43.48 -5.35 17.83
N MET A 9 43.80 -5.42 16.54
CA MET A 9 43.24 -4.50 15.54
C MET A 9 41.74 -4.75 15.32
N THR A 10 41.32 -6.00 15.22
CA THR A 10 39.90 -6.36 15.01
C THR A 10 39.02 -6.03 16.22
N ASP A 11 39.56 -6.15 17.44
CA ASP A 11 38.83 -5.83 18.67
C ASP A 11 38.60 -4.32 18.79
N ASN A 12 39.59 -3.50 18.41
CA ASN A 12 39.46 -2.03 18.39
C ASN A 12 38.46 -1.55 17.32
N GLU A 13 38.46 -2.15 16.13
CA GLU A 13 37.47 -1.86 15.09
C GLU A 13 36.04 -2.24 15.51
N ALA A 14 35.89 -3.38 16.22
CA ALA A 14 34.59 -3.82 16.74
C ALA A 14 34.06 -2.87 17.82
N GLU A 15 34.93 -2.40 18.72
CA GLU A 15 34.58 -1.45 19.77
C GLU A 15 34.22 -0.08 19.19
N GLN A 16 34.98 0.43 18.21
CA GLN A 16 34.65 1.67 17.50
C GLN A 16 33.30 1.57 16.77
N THR A 17 33.04 0.44 16.10
CA THR A 17 31.76 0.18 15.42
C THR A 17 30.60 0.21 16.41
N ARG A 18 30.80 -0.38 17.60
CA ARG A 18 29.81 -0.40 18.67
C ARG A 18 29.52 1.00 19.19
N THR A 19 30.55 1.82 19.40
CA THR A 19 30.39 3.22 19.83
C THR A 19 29.64 4.06 18.81
N LEU A 20 29.98 3.95 17.52
CA LEU A 20 29.29 4.68 16.44
C LEU A 20 27.81 4.29 16.35
N LEU A 21 27.51 2.99 16.46
CA LEU A 21 26.13 2.51 16.47
C LEU A 21 25.35 3.01 17.69
N GLN A 22 25.99 3.06 18.86
CA GLN A 22 25.35 3.56 20.07
C GLN A 22 25.06 5.06 19.98
N GLN A 23 26.02 5.86 19.51
CA GLN A 23 25.85 7.29 19.31
C GLN A 23 24.75 7.58 18.28
N ALA A 24 24.77 6.90 17.13
CA ALA A 24 23.72 7.05 16.12
C ALA A 24 22.33 6.63 16.63
N ALA A 25 22.26 5.62 17.50
CA ALA A 25 21.00 5.21 18.12
C ALA A 25 20.46 6.29 19.05
N ASP A 26 21.31 6.86 19.89
CA ASP A 26 20.92 7.91 20.83
C ASP A 26 20.55 9.21 20.09
N ASP A 27 21.31 9.61 19.06
CA ASP A 27 21.01 10.80 18.24
C ASP A 27 19.66 10.70 17.51
N LEU A 28 19.30 9.50 17.02
CA LEU A 28 17.99 9.24 16.41
C LEU A 28 16.87 9.22 17.44
N LEU A 29 17.08 8.57 18.60
CA LEU A 29 16.06 8.46 19.65
C LEU A 29 15.78 9.80 20.34
N GLU A 30 16.79 10.65 20.49
CA GLU A 30 16.68 12.00 21.04
C GLU A 30 16.19 13.03 20.01
N GLY A 31 16.13 12.66 18.73
CA GLY A 31 15.68 13.55 17.66
C GLY A 31 16.68 14.63 17.28
N ARG A 32 17.97 14.46 17.61
CA ARG A 32 19.05 15.35 17.15
C ARG A 32 19.27 15.21 15.64
N VAL A 33 18.91 14.06 15.09
CA VAL A 33 18.97 13.78 13.65
C VAL A 33 17.57 13.40 13.16
N GLU A 34 17.16 14.03 12.06
CA GLU A 34 15.88 13.73 11.43
C GLU A 34 15.92 12.38 10.69
N GLY A 35 14.79 11.67 10.75
CA GLY A 35 14.57 10.48 9.97
C GLY A 35 13.74 9.41 10.68
N PRO A 36 13.40 8.33 9.96
CA PRO A 36 12.61 7.24 10.52
C PRO A 36 13.42 6.43 11.54
N LEU A 37 12.83 6.12 12.70
CA LEU A 37 13.41 5.27 13.74
C LEU A 37 13.48 3.80 13.31
N THR A 38 14.35 3.51 12.34
CA THR A 38 14.49 2.20 11.71
C THR A 38 15.95 1.74 11.77
N GLY A 39 16.16 0.41 11.80
CA GLY A 39 17.51 -0.15 11.81
C GLY A 39 18.33 0.21 10.56
N LEU A 40 17.69 0.45 9.42
CA LEU A 40 18.37 0.93 8.21
C LEU A 40 18.95 2.33 8.40
N ARG A 41 18.15 3.26 8.94
CA ARG A 41 18.60 4.62 9.22
C ARG A 41 19.73 4.67 10.25
N LEU A 42 19.69 3.78 11.23
CA LEU A 42 20.75 3.61 12.23
C LEU A 42 22.08 3.21 11.58
N ILE A 43 22.05 2.26 10.65
CA ILE A 43 23.23 1.77 9.93
C ILE A 43 23.81 2.88 9.04
N GLU A 44 22.94 3.61 8.33
CA GLU A 44 23.35 4.73 7.49
C GLU A 44 24.03 5.83 8.29
N LEU A 45 23.45 6.23 9.42
CA LEU A 45 23.97 7.30 10.26
C LEU A 45 25.31 6.92 10.91
N ALA A 46 25.45 5.66 11.34
CA ALA A 46 26.70 5.15 11.89
C ALA A 46 27.76 4.85 10.81
N GLY A 47 27.40 4.83 9.53
CA GLY A 47 28.32 4.50 8.42
C GLY A 47 28.80 3.04 8.42
N VAL A 48 28.06 2.13 9.03
CA VAL A 48 28.48 0.72 9.20
C VAL A 48 27.76 -0.20 8.21
N LYS A 49 28.21 -1.46 8.09
CA LYS A 49 27.51 -2.46 7.26
C LYS A 49 26.41 -3.14 8.06
N ARG A 50 25.29 -3.52 7.41
CA ARG A 50 24.14 -4.20 8.04
C ARG A 50 24.50 -5.39 8.93
N HIS A 51 25.43 -6.23 8.48
CA HIS A 51 25.85 -7.40 9.26
C HIS A 51 26.45 -7.03 10.63
N ARG A 52 27.12 -5.87 10.76
CA ARG A 52 27.68 -5.40 12.04
C ARG A 52 26.59 -5.06 13.07
N LEU A 53 25.44 -4.58 12.60
CA LEU A 53 24.29 -4.33 13.47
C LEU A 53 23.52 -5.63 13.81
N THR A 54 23.41 -6.58 12.87
CA THR A 54 22.59 -7.77 13.06
C THR A 54 23.34 -8.96 13.69
N HIS A 55 24.63 -9.12 13.42
CA HIS A 55 25.45 -10.24 13.92
C HIS A 55 26.37 -9.82 15.05
N ASP A 56 27.06 -8.67 14.92
CA ASP A 56 28.10 -8.29 15.89
C ASP A 56 27.54 -7.50 17.07
N ASN A 57 26.48 -6.70 16.85
CA ASN A 57 25.85 -5.85 17.87
C ASN A 57 24.32 -6.06 17.95
N PRO A 58 23.84 -7.31 18.12
CA PRO A 58 22.41 -7.61 18.14
C PRO A 58 21.69 -6.99 19.34
N ASP A 59 22.42 -6.74 20.42
CA ASP A 59 21.94 -6.08 21.65
C ASP A 59 21.58 -4.62 21.40
N ILE A 60 22.44 -3.86 20.73
CA ILE A 60 22.17 -2.45 20.36
C ILE A 60 20.93 -2.37 19.46
N ASN A 61 20.84 -3.27 18.46
CA ASN A 61 19.69 -3.31 17.56
C ASN A 61 18.38 -3.58 18.32
N LYS A 62 18.38 -4.54 19.25
CA LYS A 62 17.20 -4.84 20.08
C LYS A 62 16.80 -3.66 20.96
N ALA A 63 17.76 -3.08 21.67
CA ALA A 63 17.52 -1.93 22.55
C ALA A 63 16.99 -0.72 21.77
N PHE A 64 17.58 -0.41 20.61
CA PHE A 64 17.12 0.67 19.73
C PHE A 64 15.69 0.42 19.25
N GLN A 65 15.38 -0.79 18.75
CA GLN A 65 14.03 -1.12 18.27
C GLN A 65 12.98 -1.06 19.39
N GLU A 66 13.33 -1.50 20.60
CA GLU A 66 12.44 -1.45 21.75
C GLU A 66 12.12 0.00 22.16
N ARG A 67 13.16 0.85 22.27
CA ARG A 67 12.99 2.29 22.56
C ARG A 67 12.24 3.02 21.45
N ALA A 68 12.55 2.73 20.19
CA ALA A 68 11.83 3.27 19.03
C ALA A 68 10.35 2.89 19.05
N ARG A 69 10.01 1.65 19.46
CA ARG A 69 8.62 1.22 19.65
C ARG A 69 7.95 1.95 20.79
N MET A 70 8.64 2.18 21.91
CA MET A 70 8.09 2.92 23.05
C MET A 70 7.79 4.39 22.69
N LEU A 71 8.70 5.06 21.98
CA LEU A 71 8.50 6.43 21.46
C LEU A 71 7.37 6.50 20.44
N ASN A 72 7.27 5.51 19.54
CA ASN A 72 6.18 5.46 18.55
C ASN A 72 4.83 5.06 19.16
N ARG A 73 4.80 4.33 20.29
CA ARG A 73 3.57 3.94 20.99
C ARG A 73 2.98 5.06 21.85
N THR A 74 3.75 6.09 22.21
CA THR A 74 3.32 7.12 23.16
C THR A 74 2.63 8.31 22.51
N LYS A 75 2.55 8.40 21.18
CA LYS A 75 1.91 9.53 20.50
C LYS A 75 0.44 9.22 20.19
N PRO A 76 -0.54 9.80 20.92
CA PRO A 76 -1.97 9.59 20.66
C PRO A 76 -2.38 9.97 19.24
N GLU A 77 -1.64 10.89 18.61
CA GLU A 77 -1.78 11.27 17.20
C GLU A 77 -1.54 10.09 16.24
N VAL A 78 -0.59 9.20 16.54
CA VAL A 78 -0.30 8.02 15.70
C VAL A 78 -1.44 7.03 15.76
N ASP A 79 -2.03 6.82 16.94
CA ASP A 79 -3.19 5.94 17.08
C ASP A 79 -4.43 6.54 16.39
N GLN A 80 -4.66 7.85 16.52
CA GLN A 80 -5.70 8.54 15.76
C GLN A 80 -5.51 8.41 14.24
N LEU A 81 -4.28 8.55 13.74
CA LEU A 81 -3.97 8.37 12.32
C LEU A 81 -4.19 6.93 11.87
N ARG A 82 -3.84 5.94 12.69
CA ARG A 82 -4.12 4.53 12.40
C ARG A 82 -5.61 4.25 12.33
N THR A 83 -6.40 4.77 13.27
CA THR A 83 -7.86 4.65 13.25
C THR A 83 -8.44 5.27 11.98
N ARG A 84 -8.03 6.50 11.64
CA ARG A 84 -8.47 7.17 10.40
C ARG A 84 -8.08 6.38 9.15
N LEU A 85 -6.87 5.82 9.11
CA LEU A 85 -6.43 4.98 8.00
C LEU A 85 -7.32 3.74 7.86
N THR A 86 -7.66 3.08 8.96
CA THR A 86 -8.55 1.90 8.92
C THR A 86 -9.97 2.27 8.47
N GLU A 87 -10.49 3.42 8.91
CA GLU A 87 -11.80 3.93 8.49
C GLU A 87 -11.83 4.25 6.99
N GLU A 88 -10.78 4.89 6.48
CA GLU A 88 -10.68 5.22 5.04
C GLU A 88 -10.50 3.98 4.17
N ILE A 89 -9.75 2.97 4.62
CA ILE A 89 -9.65 1.69 3.92
C ILE A 89 -11.03 1.00 3.84
N ALA A 90 -11.77 0.98 4.94
CA ALA A 90 -13.12 0.41 4.97
C ALA A 90 -14.08 1.18 4.05
N ARG A 91 -14.01 2.53 4.06
CA ARG A 91 -14.80 3.40 3.19
C ARG A 91 -14.50 3.15 1.71
N ASN A 92 -13.23 3.10 1.34
CA ASN A 92 -12.80 2.86 -0.04
C ASN A 92 -13.25 1.48 -0.52
N THR A 93 -13.07 0.45 0.30
CA THR A 93 -13.53 -0.91 -0.01
C THR A 93 -15.03 -0.95 -0.28
N ARG A 94 -15.84 -0.31 0.57
CA ARG A 94 -17.29 -0.20 0.39
C ARG A 94 -17.66 0.52 -0.91
N LEU A 95 -17.08 1.70 -1.15
CA LEU A 95 -17.36 2.49 -2.36
C LEU A 95 -16.94 1.76 -3.63
N SER A 96 -15.83 1.01 -3.60
CA SER A 96 -15.39 0.19 -4.72
C SER A 96 -16.40 -0.92 -5.04
N SER A 97 -16.93 -1.60 -4.01
CA SER A 97 -17.98 -2.61 -4.19
C SER A 97 -19.27 -2.00 -4.73
N GLU A 98 -19.74 -0.89 -4.14
CA GLU A 98 -20.94 -0.17 -4.60
C GLU A 98 -20.80 0.27 -6.07
N ARG A 99 -19.63 0.79 -6.45
CA ARG A 99 -19.34 1.17 -7.85
C ARG A 99 -19.42 -0.03 -8.78
N MET A 100 -18.88 -1.18 -8.38
CA MET A 100 -18.88 -2.39 -9.21
C MET A 100 -20.31 -2.90 -9.41
N GLU A 101 -21.13 -2.92 -8.36
CA GLU A 101 -22.54 -3.29 -8.44
C GLU A 101 -23.33 -2.35 -9.36
N LEU A 102 -23.14 -1.04 -9.21
CA LEU A 102 -23.80 -0.05 -10.07
C LEU A 102 -23.37 -0.20 -11.53
N ALA A 103 -22.10 -0.46 -11.79
CA ALA A 103 -21.60 -0.69 -13.15
C ALA A 103 -22.26 -1.91 -13.80
N GLU A 104 -22.40 -3.02 -13.06
CA GLU A 104 -23.12 -4.20 -13.55
C GLU A 104 -24.60 -3.93 -13.79
N ARG A 105 -25.27 -3.20 -12.88
CA ARG A 105 -26.67 -2.81 -13.09
C ARG A 105 -26.86 -1.96 -14.35
N VAL A 106 -25.98 -1.00 -14.58
CA VAL A 106 -26.02 -0.16 -15.79
C VAL A 106 -25.81 -0.99 -17.06
N LYS A 107 -24.88 -1.94 -17.06
CA LYS A 107 -24.70 -2.86 -18.19
C LYS A 107 -25.95 -3.69 -18.46
N ASN A 108 -26.57 -4.24 -17.41
CA ASN A 108 -27.79 -5.03 -17.54
C ASN A 108 -28.95 -4.20 -18.09
N TYR A 109 -29.12 -2.96 -17.62
CA TYR A 109 -30.15 -2.07 -18.16
C TYR A 109 -29.87 -1.68 -19.61
N ALA A 110 -28.61 -1.44 -19.99
CA ALA A 110 -28.25 -1.16 -21.37
C ALA A 110 -28.56 -2.36 -22.30
N ALA A 111 -28.25 -3.58 -21.86
CA ALA A 111 -28.56 -4.80 -22.61
C ALA A 111 -30.08 -5.02 -22.76
N ALA A 112 -30.85 -4.85 -21.68
CA ALA A 112 -32.31 -4.95 -21.73
C ALA A 112 -32.93 -3.89 -22.64
N LEU A 113 -32.41 -2.65 -22.61
CA LEU A 113 -32.86 -1.59 -23.50
C LEU A 113 -32.58 -1.93 -24.97
N ALA A 114 -31.41 -2.48 -25.28
CA ALA A 114 -31.08 -2.90 -26.64
C ALA A 114 -32.06 -3.96 -27.18
N LEU A 115 -32.43 -4.94 -26.35
CA LEU A 115 -33.43 -5.96 -26.72
C LEU A 115 -34.81 -5.35 -26.99
N VAL A 116 -35.27 -4.45 -26.12
CA VAL A 116 -36.57 -3.78 -26.30
C VAL A 116 -36.59 -2.89 -27.55
N LEU A 117 -35.47 -2.23 -27.86
CA LEU A 117 -35.36 -1.43 -29.08
C LEU A 117 -35.40 -2.30 -30.34
N ASP A 118 -34.72 -3.44 -30.34
CA ASP A 118 -34.74 -4.41 -31.43
C ASP A 118 -36.16 -4.97 -31.66
N GLU A 119 -36.84 -5.42 -30.60
CA GLU A 119 -38.22 -5.90 -30.68
C GLU A 119 -39.18 -4.81 -31.20
N ARG A 120 -39.05 -3.57 -30.72
CA ARG A 120 -39.83 -2.43 -31.22
C ARG A 120 -39.61 -2.21 -32.72
N ASP A 121 -38.38 -2.30 -33.19
CA ASP A 121 -38.05 -2.04 -34.59
C ASP A 121 -38.57 -3.17 -35.49
N GLN A 122 -38.45 -4.43 -35.06
CA GLN A 122 -39.07 -5.58 -35.74
C GLN A 122 -40.60 -5.44 -35.84
N LEU A 123 -41.28 -5.05 -34.75
CA LEU A 123 -42.73 -4.84 -34.75
C LEU A 123 -43.15 -3.71 -35.69
N ARG A 124 -42.36 -2.62 -35.76
CA ARG A 124 -42.61 -1.51 -36.69
C ARG A 124 -42.44 -1.94 -38.15
N GLU A 125 -41.42 -2.74 -38.46
CA GLU A 125 -41.22 -3.28 -39.80
C GLU A 125 -42.37 -4.21 -40.20
N ALA A 126 -42.82 -5.10 -39.30
CA ALA A 126 -43.97 -5.98 -39.55
C ALA A 126 -45.26 -5.19 -39.86
N LEU A 127 -45.58 -4.19 -39.03
CA LEU A 127 -46.73 -3.30 -39.23
C LEU A 127 -46.69 -2.56 -40.59
N ASN A 128 -45.52 -2.03 -40.96
CA ASN A 128 -45.34 -1.34 -42.23
C ASN A 128 -45.41 -2.30 -43.44
N GLY A 129 -44.91 -3.53 -43.29
CA GLY A 129 -44.98 -4.58 -44.29
C GLY A 129 -46.42 -5.02 -44.58
N GLU A 130 -47.25 -5.16 -43.54
CA GLU A 130 -48.68 -5.50 -43.68
C GLU A 130 -49.48 -4.38 -44.36
N GLN A 131 -49.18 -3.12 -44.06
CA GLN A 131 -49.87 -1.97 -44.67
C GLN A 131 -49.58 -1.81 -46.18
N ASN A 132 -48.40 -2.23 -46.64
CA ASN A 132 -48.02 -2.17 -48.06
C ASN A 132 -48.68 -3.24 -48.94
N LEU A 133 -49.32 -4.28 -48.36
CA LEU A 133 -49.94 -5.37 -49.11
C LEU A 133 -51.39 -5.09 -49.56
N VAL A 134 -51.98 -3.95 -49.18
CA VAL A 134 -53.33 -3.55 -49.64
C VAL A 134 -53.24 -2.60 -50.84
N THR A 135 -52.75 -3.11 -51.97
CA THR A 135 -53.03 -2.48 -53.27
C THR A 135 -53.88 -3.45 -54.09
N ILE A 136 -55.21 -3.31 -53.96
CA ILE A 136 -56.17 -4.06 -54.78
C ILE A 136 -56.09 -3.49 -56.21
N PRO A 137 -55.68 -4.26 -57.22
CA PRO A 137 -55.69 -3.77 -58.59
C PRO A 137 -57.14 -3.52 -59.02
N ARG A 138 -57.47 -2.27 -59.36
CA ARG A 138 -58.72 -1.95 -60.05
C ARG A 138 -58.62 -2.49 -61.47
N PHE A 139 -59.25 -3.63 -61.72
CA PHE A 139 -59.52 -4.12 -63.07
C PHE A 139 -60.39 -3.10 -63.80
N ARG A 140 -59.97 -2.75 -65.02
CA ARG A 140 -60.70 -1.89 -65.95
C ARG A 140 -61.22 -2.73 -67.10
#